data_AF-A0A0R3QIB6-F1
#
_entry.id   AF-A0A0R3QIB6-F1
#
_cell.length_a   1.000
_cell.length_b   1.000
_cell.length_c   1.000
_cell.angle_alpha   90.00
_cell.angle_beta   90.00
_cell.angle_gamma   90.00
#
_symmetry.space_group_name_H-M   'P 1'
#
loop_
_entity.id
_entity.type
_entity.pdbx_description
1 polymer ?
#
loop_
_entity_poly.entity_id
_entity_poly.type
_entity_poly.pdbx_seq_one_letter_code
_entity_poly.pdbx_strand_id
1 'polypeptide(L)' 'MHKDGPWREDGLASRLTLLVYLNDGFTGGDTDFREFRVKPEAGAALLFVHDTWHEGAAIEAGTKYVLRSDVMYGAA' A
#
# COMPACT_ATOMS: atom_id res chain seq x y z
N MET A 1 -1.75 -12.43 -4.24
CA MET A 1 -0.66 -11.43 -4.23
C MET A 1 -0.43 -10.85 -5.61
N HIS A 2 0.01 -9.60 -5.68
CA HIS A 2 0.41 -8.93 -6.92
C HIS A 2 1.66 -8.06 -6.68
N LYS A 3 2.18 -7.50 -7.78
CA LYS A 3 3.13 -6.39 -7.78
C LYS A 3 2.43 -5.18 -8.37
N ASP A 4 2.78 -3.99 -7.90
CA ASP A 4 2.22 -2.77 -8.47
C ASP A 4 2.87 -2.44 -9.81
N GLY A 5 2.06 -1.93 -10.72
CA GLY A 5 2.53 -1.39 -11.99
C GLY A 5 2.87 0.10 -11.87
N PRO A 6 3.88 0.59 -12.61
CA PRO A 6 4.22 2.00 -12.61
C PRO A 6 3.12 2.83 -13.29
N TRP A 7 2.75 3.93 -12.65
CA TRP A 7 2.02 5.05 -13.27
C TRP A 7 3.02 5.98 -13.96
N ARG A 8 2.63 6.56 -15.10
CA ARG A 8 3.48 7.47 -15.88
C ARG A 8 2.67 8.69 -16.29
N GLU A 9 3.22 9.87 -16.03
CA GLU A 9 2.58 11.15 -16.32
C GLU A 9 3.64 12.23 -16.44
N ASP A 10 3.55 13.09 -17.47
CA ASP A 10 4.43 14.26 -17.67
C ASP A 10 5.94 13.99 -17.52
N GLY A 11 6.40 12.85 -18.05
CA GLY A 11 7.82 12.45 -17.98
C GLY A 11 8.25 11.88 -16.62
N LEU A 12 7.34 11.80 -15.65
CA LEU A 12 7.53 11.13 -14.37
C LEU A 12 7.06 9.67 -14.44
N ALA A 13 7.66 8.82 -13.60
CA ALA A 13 7.21 7.44 -13.40
C ALA A 13 7.21 7.09 -11.92
N SER A 14 6.14 6.47 -11.43
CA SER A 14 6.12 5.97 -10.05
C SER A 14 6.96 4.71 -9.88
N ARG A 15 7.52 4.56 -8.67
CA ARG A 15 8.33 3.39 -8.28
C ARG A 15 7.95 2.82 -6.92
N LEU A 16 7.27 3.61 -6.09
CA LEU A 16 6.85 3.24 -4.75
C LEU A 16 5.35 3.46 -4.59
N THR A 17 4.70 2.57 -3.84
CA THR A 17 3.33 2.71 -3.38
C THR A 17 3.34 3.22 -1.94
N LEU A 18 2.51 4.23 -1.66
CA LEU A 18 2.23 4.76 -0.33
C LEU A 18 0.79 4.41 0.05
N LEU A 19 0.63 3.67 1.14
CA LEU A 19 -0.66 3.42 1.78
C LEU A 19 -0.75 4.21 3.08
N VAL A 20 -1.80 4.99 3.25
CA VAL A 20 -2.11 5.68 4.52
C VAL A 20 -3.37 5.06 5.11
N TYR A 21 -3.27 4.53 6.33
CA TYR A 21 -4.39 3.89 7.01
C TYR A 21 -5.22 4.95 7.76
N LEU A 22 -6.51 5.03 7.45
CA LEU A 22 -7.34 6.17 7.85
C LEU A 22 -8.21 5.91 9.08
N ASN A 23 -8.30 4.68 9.55
CA ASN A 23 -9.13 4.32 10.69
C ASN A 23 -8.64 3.04 11.39
N ASP A 24 -9.14 2.85 12.60
CA ASP A 24 -9.09 1.59 13.35
C ASP A 24 -10.50 0.96 13.42
N GLY A 25 -10.67 -0.08 14.25
CA GLY A 25 -11.97 -0.67 14.55
C GLY A 25 -12.41 -1.77 13.59
N PHE A 26 -11.47 -2.42 12.91
CA PHE A 26 -11.71 -3.61 12.07
C PHE A 26 -10.79 -4.77 12.49
N THR A 27 -11.14 -5.98 12.07
CA THR A 27 -10.32 -7.19 12.23
C THR A 27 -9.91 -7.78 10.88
N GLY A 28 -8.74 -8.41 10.83
CA GLY A 28 -8.09 -8.77 9.57
C GLY A 28 -7.51 -7.54 8.86
N GLY A 29 -7.39 -7.62 7.53
CA GLY A 29 -6.99 -6.47 6.73
C GLY A 29 -5.51 -6.09 6.78
N ASP A 30 -4.63 -6.98 7.23
CA ASP A 30 -3.18 -6.77 7.15
C ASP A 30 -2.74 -6.52 5.70
N THR A 31 -1.63 -5.79 5.52
CA THR A 31 -0.92 -5.81 4.23
C THR A 31 0.12 -6.92 4.31
N ASP A 32 -0.14 -8.01 3.59
CA ASP A 32 0.71 -9.19 3.59
C ASP A 32 1.78 -9.07 2.51
N PHE A 33 3.01 -9.32 2.91
CA PHE A 33 4.16 -9.58 2.03
C PHE A 33 4.53 -11.06 2.16
N ARG A 34 5.40 -11.56 1.28
CA ARG A 34 5.74 -13.00 1.27
C ARG A 34 6.38 -13.46 2.58
N GLU A 35 7.22 -12.62 3.18
CA GLU A 35 8.02 -12.96 4.36
C GLU A 35 7.48 -12.36 5.66
N PHE A 36 6.67 -11.30 5.59
CA PHE A 36 6.16 -10.59 6.75
C PHE A 36 4.82 -9.94 6.45
N ARG A 37 4.17 -9.42 7.49
CA ARG A 37 2.92 -8.65 7.35
C ARG A 37 3.02 -7.32 8.08
N VAL A 38 2.25 -6.35 7.61
CA VAL A 38 2.10 -5.04 8.25
C VAL A 38 0.68 -4.89 8.72
N LYS A 39 0.51 -4.77 10.03
CA LYS A 39 -0.78 -4.47 10.63
C LYS A 39 -1.11 -2.98 10.44
N PRO A 40 -2.28 -2.64 9.91
CA PRO A 40 -2.69 -1.25 9.77
C PRO A 40 -2.99 -0.61 11.14
N GLU A 41 -2.60 0.67 11.28
CA GLU A 41 -2.85 1.52 12.44
C GLU A 41 -3.26 2.91 11.93
N ALA A 42 -4.36 3.47 12.45
CA ALA A 42 -4.84 4.77 12.03
C ALA A 42 -3.76 5.86 12.15
N GLY A 43 -3.55 6.62 11.08
CA GLY A 43 -2.52 7.66 11.01
C GLY A 43 -1.13 7.16 10.64
N ALA A 44 -0.89 5.85 10.62
CA ALA A 44 0.34 5.27 10.10
C ALA A 44 0.32 5.18 8.57
N ALA A 45 1.53 5.11 8.00
CA ALA A 45 1.72 4.93 6.56
C ALA A 45 2.71 3.80 6.28
N LEU A 46 2.48 3.10 5.18
CA LEU A 46 3.32 2.05 4.64
C LEU A 46 3.81 2.46 3.25
N LEU A 47 5.13 2.52 3.08
CA LEU A 47 5.79 2.83 1.81
C LEU A 47 6.61 1.62 1.36
N PHE A 48 6.41 1.16 0.13
CA PHE A 48 7.12 0.00 -0.41
C PHE A 48 7.34 0.11 -1.91
N VAL A 49 8.30 -0.66 -2.43
CA VAL A 49 8.67 -0.67 -3.85
C VAL A 49 7.62 -1.43 -4.67
N HIS A 50 7.28 -0.93 -5.85
CA HIS A 50 6.31 -1.57 -6.75
C HIS A 50 6.62 -3.03 -7.08
N ASP A 51 7.91 -3.37 -7.18
CA ASP A 51 8.37 -4.73 -7.47
C ASP A 51 8.24 -5.71 -6.28
N THR A 52 7.65 -5.28 -5.16
CA THR A 52 7.39 -6.12 -3.98
C THR A 52 6.05 -6.85 -4.11
N TRP A 53 6.07 -8.17 -3.94
CA TRP A 53 4.85 -8.98 -3.87
C TRP A 53 4.07 -8.69 -2.59
N HIS A 54 2.82 -8.28 -2.74
CA HIS A 54 1.96 -7.98 -1.60
C HIS A 54 0.47 -8.24 -1.90
N GLU A 55 -0.36 -8.23 -0.85
CA GLU A 55 -1.81 -8.17 -0.95
C GLU A 55 -2.45 -7.58 0.31
N GLY A 56 -3.70 -7.13 0.20
CA GLY A 56 -4.52 -6.87 1.38
C GLY A 56 -5.21 -8.16 1.82
N ALA A 57 -4.99 -8.56 3.07
CA ALA A 57 -5.75 -9.66 3.67
C ALA A 57 -7.24 -9.31 3.78
N ALA A 58 -8.08 -10.35 3.89
CA ALA A 58 -9.52 -10.17 4.03
C ALA A 58 -9.86 -9.36 5.30
N ILE A 59 -10.89 -8.52 5.20
CA ILE A 59 -11.53 -7.91 6.36
C ILE A 59 -12.53 -8.91 6.92
N GLU A 60 -12.35 -9.30 8.17
CA GLU A 60 -13.22 -10.27 8.83
C GLU A 60 -14.42 -9.59 9.50
N ALA A 61 -14.22 -8.39 10.05
CA ALA A 61 -15.26 -7.55 10.63
C ALA A 61 -14.91 -6.07 10.55
N GLY A 62 -15.94 -5.21 10.46
CA GLY A 62 -15.78 -3.76 10.33
C GLY A 62 -15.45 -3.31 8.91
N THR A 63 -14.90 -2.10 8.78
CA THR A 63 -14.50 -1.51 7.49
C THR A 63 -13.11 -0.90 7.63
N LYS A 64 -12.22 -1.18 6.68
CA LYS A 64 -10.90 -0.55 6.58
C LYS A 64 -10.91 0.51 5.49
N TYR A 65 -10.50 1.73 5.84
CA TYR A 65 -10.29 2.85 4.94
C TYR A 65 -8.80 3.08 4.72
N VAL A 66 -8.39 3.14 3.46
CA VAL A 66 -6.99 3.33 3.05
C VAL A 66 -6.95 4.33 1.92
N LEU A 67 -6.02 5.29 2.00
CA LEU A 67 -5.64 6.11 0.85
C LEU A 67 -4.41 5.48 0.20
N ARG A 68 -4.48 5.24 -1.11
CA ARG A 68 -3.32 4.85 -1.91
C ARG A 68 -2.82 6.05 -2.71
N SER A 69 -1.51 6.24 -2.70
CA SER A 69 -0.80 7.17 -3.57
C SER A 69 0.49 6.51 -4.07
N ASP A 70 1.20 7.20 -4.94
CA ASP A 70 2.43 6.74 -5.57
C ASP A 70 3.50 7.82 -5.50
N VAL A 71 4.76 7.44 -5.36
CA VAL A 71 5.89 8.37 -5.40
C VAL A 71 6.44 8.46 -6.82
N MET A 72 6.29 9.64 -7.43
CA MET A 72 6.70 9.94 -8.80
C MET A 72 8.17 10.36 -8.88
N TYR A 73 8.93 9.78 -9.82
CA TYR A 73 10.33 10.09 -10.07
C TYR A 73 10.51 10.65 -11.48
N GLY A 74 11.25 11.76 -11.61
CA GLY A 74 11.70 12.31 -12.90
C GLY A 74 13.04 11.72 -13.35
N ALA A 75 13.51 12.18 -14.51
CA ALA A 75 14.90 11.97 -14.90
C ALA A 75 15.85 12.64 -13.89
N ALA A 76 16.98 12.00 -13.61
CA ALA A 76 18.04 12.55 -12.78
C ALA A 76 18.83 13.63 -13.53
#